data_AF-A0A2G2DFZ1-F1
#
_entry.id   AF-A0A2G2DFZ1-F1
#
_cell.length_a   1.000
_cell.length_b   1.000
_cell.length_c   1.000
_cell.angle_alpha   90.00
_cell.angle_beta   90.00
_cell.angle_gamma   90.00
#
_symmetry.space_group_name_H-M   'P 1'
#
loop_
_entity.id
_entity.type
_entity.pdbx_description
1 polymer ?
#
loop_
_entity_poly.entity_id
_entity_poly.type
_entity_poly.pdbx_seq_one_letter_code
_entity_poly.pdbx_strand_id
1 'polypeptide(L)'
;MKKEDEFTIKIMSQIAQMFNEDSDCENQISTEDLEKHLTEFTHAMANLAPAMYYNQMTGANVDSLEFNHIANRLCFQFNQNN
;
A
#
# COMPACT_ATOMS: atom_id res chain seq x y z
N MET A 1 -8.76 -13.68 14.62
CA MET A 1 -8.14 -12.89 13.54
C MET A 1 -8.58 -11.45 13.75
N LYS A 2 -7.63 -10.52 13.86
CA LYS A 2 -7.95 -9.10 14.07
C LYS A 2 -8.34 -8.46 12.73
N LYS A 3 -8.96 -7.27 12.72
CA LYS A 3 -9.51 -6.67 11.49
C LYS A 3 -8.41 -6.21 10.55
N GLU A 4 -7.31 -5.71 11.08
CA GLU A 4 -6.10 -5.37 10.35
C GLU A 4 -5.48 -6.59 9.65
N ASP A 5 -5.55 -7.79 10.25
CA ASP A 5 -5.09 -9.03 9.60
C ASP A 5 -5.97 -9.33 8.37
N GLU A 6 -7.29 -9.20 8.52
CA GLU A 6 -8.25 -9.43 7.42
C GLU A 6 -8.00 -8.47 6.25
N PHE A 7 -7.82 -7.17 6.53
CA PHE A 7 -7.52 -6.17 5.51
C PHE A 7 -6.17 -6.41 4.85
N THR A 8 -5.15 -6.76 5.64
CA THR A 8 -3.81 -7.07 5.13
C THR A 8 -3.85 -8.23 4.14
N ILE A 9 -4.55 -9.33 4.49
CA ILE A 9 -4.70 -10.49 3.60
C ILE A 9 -5.39 -10.11 2.29
N LYS A 10 -6.47 -9.32 2.36
CA LYS A 10 -7.21 -8.89 1.16
C LYS A 10 -6.35 -8.02 0.24
N ILE A 11 -5.61 -7.06 0.80
CA ILE A 11 -4.69 -6.20 0.04
C ILE A 11 -3.58 -7.03 -0.59
N MET A 12 -2.91 -7.88 0.20
CA MET A 12 -1.81 -8.71 -0.29
C MET A 12 -2.25 -9.71 -1.35
N SER A 13 -3.50 -10.21 -1.28
CA SER A 13 -4.05 -11.09 -2.30
C SER A 13 -4.17 -10.40 -3.66
N GLN A 14 -4.52 -9.10 -3.68
CA GLN A 14 -4.57 -8.32 -4.92
C GLN A 14 -3.16 -8.00 -5.44
N ILE A 15 -2.24 -7.62 -4.54
CA ILE A 15 -0.84 -7.38 -4.90
C ILE A 15 -0.21 -8.65 -5.49
N ALA A 16 -0.49 -9.82 -4.91
CA ALA A 16 0.02 -11.09 -5.43
C ALA A 16 -0.49 -11.41 -6.83
N GLN A 17 -1.74 -11.04 -7.17
CA GLN A 17 -2.26 -11.20 -8.53
C GLN A 17 -1.48 -10.37 -9.56
N MET A 18 -0.98 -9.19 -9.19
CA MET A 18 -0.18 -8.36 -10.09
C MET A 18 1.11 -9.06 -10.56
N PHE A 19 1.63 -10.01 -9.78
CA PHE A 19 2.86 -10.75 -10.12
C PHE A 19 2.59 -12.19 -10.59
N ASN A 20 1.33 -12.60 -10.67
CA ASN A 20 0.97 -13.93 -11.15
C ASN A 20 0.78 -13.90 -12.66
N GLU A 21 1.75 -14.45 -13.39
CA GLU A 21 1.76 -14.54 -14.86
C GLU A 21 0.56 -15.33 -15.41
N ASP A 22 0.01 -16.27 -14.63
CA ASP A 22 -1.16 -17.08 -14.99
C ASP A 22 -2.50 -16.40 -14.61
N SER A 23 -2.49 -15.18 -14.09
CA SER A 23 -3.71 -14.46 -13.71
C SER A 23 -4.20 -13.51 -14.81
N ASP A 24 -5.52 -13.32 -14.89
CA ASP A 24 -6.14 -12.32 -15.78
C ASP A 24 -6.05 -10.88 -15.21
N CYS A 25 -5.02 -10.57 -14.42
CA CYS A 25 -4.87 -9.25 -13.81
C CYS A 25 -4.48 -8.22 -14.88
N GLU A 26 -5.33 -7.21 -15.10
CA GLU A 26 -5.05 -6.14 -16.08
C GLU A 26 -3.78 -5.31 -15.74
N ASN A 27 -3.40 -5.27 -14.46
CA ASN A 27 -2.27 -4.47 -13.95
C ASN A 27 -1.07 -5.37 -13.61
N GLN A 28 -0.79 -6.36 -14.45
CA GLN A 28 0.37 -7.24 -14.28
C GLN A 28 1.70 -6.45 -14.28
N ILE A 29 2.61 -6.88 -13.41
CA ILE A 29 4.00 -6.45 -13.33
C ILE A 29 4.85 -7.71 -13.49
N SER A 30 5.74 -7.74 -14.47
CA SER A 30 6.64 -8.89 -14.62
C SER A 30 7.66 -8.93 -13.48
N THR A 31 8.07 -10.14 -13.09
CA THR A 31 9.07 -10.31 -12.03
C THR A 31 10.40 -9.63 -12.40
N GLU A 32 10.78 -9.68 -13.68
CA GLU A 32 11.99 -9.00 -14.18
C GLU A 32 11.91 -7.47 -14.04
N ASP A 33 10.75 -6.87 -14.29
CA ASP A 33 10.55 -5.42 -14.13
C ASP A 33 10.60 -5.03 -12.64
N LEU A 34 9.97 -5.83 -11.78
CA LEU A 34 10.02 -5.65 -10.33
C LEU A 34 11.47 -5.72 -9.81
N GLU A 35 12.28 -6.67 -10.27
CA GLU A 35 13.67 -6.81 -9.81
C GLU A 35 14.50 -5.56 -10.14
N LYS A 36 14.26 -4.94 -11.30
CA LYS A 36 14.96 -3.71 -11.72
C LYS A 36 14.44 -2.47 -11.00
N HIS A 37 13.16 -2.46 -10.62
CA HIS A 37 12.47 -1.29 -10.07
C HIS A 37 11.91 -1.51 -8.66
N LEU A 38 12.54 -2.40 -7.88
CA LEU A 38 12.06 -2.79 -6.55
C LEU A 38 11.98 -1.59 -5.60
N THR A 39 12.92 -0.65 -5.73
CA THR A 39 12.95 0.56 -4.91
C THR A 39 11.75 1.45 -5.22
N GLU A 40 11.47 1.67 -6.50
CA GLU A 40 10.36 2.48 -6.99
C GLU A 40 9.01 1.85 -6.62
N PHE A 41 8.87 0.53 -6.81
CA PHE A 41 7.68 -0.20 -6.41
C PHE A 41 7.44 -0.11 -4.90
N THR A 42 8.47 -0.35 -4.09
CA THR A 42 8.36 -0.26 -2.63
C THR A 42 8.05 1.16 -2.18
N HIS A 43 8.66 2.16 -2.80
CA HIS A 43 8.38 3.57 -2.53
C HIS A 43 6.93 3.92 -2.85
N ALA A 44 6.43 3.48 -4.01
CA ALA A 44 5.04 3.69 -4.42
C ALA A 44 4.06 3.01 -3.46
N MET A 45 4.30 1.75 -3.12
CA MET A 45 3.44 0.96 -2.22
C MET A 45 3.40 1.53 -0.80
N ALA A 46 4.53 1.96 -0.25
CA ALA A 46 4.61 2.41 1.14
C ALA A 46 4.27 3.90 1.33
N ASN A 47 4.45 4.74 0.31
CA ASN A 47 4.36 6.19 0.47
C ASN A 47 3.33 6.81 -0.49
N LEU A 48 3.48 6.58 -1.80
CA LEU A 48 2.68 7.28 -2.80
C LEU A 48 1.23 6.80 -2.84
N ALA A 49 1.00 5.50 -2.97
CA ALA A 49 -0.34 4.92 -3.04
C ALA A 49 -1.14 5.16 -1.75
N PRO A 50 -0.57 5.00 -0.54
CA PRO A 50 -1.27 5.35 0.70
C PRO A 50 -1.61 6.84 0.81
N ALA A 51 -0.70 7.75 0.43
CA ALA A 51 -0.96 9.19 0.42
C ALA A 51 -2.07 9.56 -0.57
N MET A 52 -2.03 8.99 -1.78
CA MET A 52 -3.07 9.16 -2.80
C MET A 52 -4.43 8.66 -2.30
N TYR A 53 -4.48 7.46 -1.73
CA TYR A 53 -5.69 6.90 -1.15
C TYR A 53 -6.25 7.80 -0.03
N TYR A 54 -5.39 8.29 0.87
CA TYR A 54 -5.78 9.17 1.95
C TYR A 54 -6.39 10.48 1.43
N ASN A 55 -5.75 11.11 0.45
CA ASN A 55 -6.26 12.34 -0.19
C ASN A 55 -7.63 12.08 -0.85
N GLN A 56 -7.77 10.97 -1.58
CA GLN A 56 -9.04 10.61 -2.23
C GLN A 56 -10.19 10.41 -1.23
N MET A 57 -9.91 9.76 -0.09
CA MET A 57 -10.92 9.43 0.91
C MET A 57 -11.31 10.61 1.80
N THR A 58 -10.39 11.56 2.03
CA THR A 58 -10.58 12.65 2.99
C THR A 58 -10.80 14.02 2.33
N GLY A 59 -10.51 14.15 1.03
CA GLY A 59 -10.43 15.44 0.34
C GLY A 59 -9.22 16.29 0.76
N ALA A 60 -8.28 15.70 1.49
CA ALA A 60 -7.02 16.35 1.81
C ALA A 60 -6.12 16.50 0.57
N ASN A 61 -5.08 17.30 0.71
CA ASN A 61 -4.03 17.47 -0.28
C ASN A 61 -2.66 17.41 0.42
N VAL A 62 -2.33 16.23 0.93
CA VAL A 62 -1.03 15.97 1.58
C VAL A 62 -0.06 15.33 0.62
N ASP A 63 1.22 15.70 0.72
CA ASP A 63 2.29 14.99 0.03
C ASP A 63 2.69 13.69 0.77
N SER A 64 3.66 12.95 0.22
CA SER A 64 4.10 11.68 0.80
C SER A 64 4.83 11.83 2.13
N LEU A 65 5.52 12.95 2.38
CA LEU A 65 6.20 13.21 3.65
C LEU A 65 5.19 13.58 4.74
N GLU A 66 4.23 14.45 4.41
CA GLU A 66 3.12 14.81 5.29
C GLU A 66 2.28 13.58 5.64
N PHE A 67 1.98 12.73 4.64
CA PHE A 67 1.29 11.48 4.89
C PHE A 67 2.08 10.55 5.81
N ASN A 68 3.41 10.43 5.65
CA ASN A 68 4.22 9.60 6.54
C ASN A 68 4.14 10.04 8.02
N HIS A 69 4.04 11.35 8.28
CA HIS A 69 3.78 11.84 9.64
C HIS A 69 2.40 11.41 10.15
N ILE A 70 1.38 11.44 9.30
CA ILE A 70 0.03 10.97 9.62
C ILE A 70 0.06 9.45 9.90
N ALA A 71 0.67 8.66 9.03
CA ALA A 71 0.79 7.21 9.14
C ALA A 71 1.46 6.80 10.46
N ASN A 72 2.59 7.43 10.81
CA ASN A 72 3.25 7.19 12.09
C ASN A 72 2.35 7.49 13.30
N ARG A 73 1.59 8.58 13.23
CA ARG A 73 0.62 8.92 14.28
C ARG A 73 -0.50 7.87 14.38
N LEU A 74 -1.01 7.40 13.24
CA LEU A 74 -2.03 6.35 13.18
C LEU A 74 -1.52 5.03 13.78
N CYS A 75 -0.27 4.63 13.49
CA CYS A 75 0.35 3.45 14.10
C CYS A 75 0.42 3.58 15.62
N PHE A 76 0.85 4.74 16.12
CA PHE A 76 0.90 4.99 17.56
C PHE A 76 -0.48 4.94 18.21
N GLN A 77 -1.49 5.57 17.59
CA GLN A 77 -2.87 5.53 18.07
C GLN A 77 -3.45 4.11 18.06
N PHE A 78 -3.16 3.33 17.01
CA PHE A 78 -3.59 1.94 16.90
C PHE A 78 -3.02 1.09 18.05
N ASN A 79 -1.74 1.26 18.38
CA ASN A 79 -1.07 0.53 19.45
C ASN A 79 -1.51 0.95 20.86
N GLN A 80 -2.09 2.14 21.04
CA GLN A 80 -2.66 2.56 22.33
C GLN A 80 -4.09 2.05 22.55
N ASN A 81 -4.82 1.81 21.46
CA ASN A 81 -6.24 1.44 21.51
C ASN A 81 -6.48 -0.07 21.39
N ASN A 82 -5.42 -0.89 21.34
CA ASN A 82 -5.44 -2.36 21.25
C ASN A 82 -4.45 -2.98 22.25
#